data_AF-A0A7S2PMK2-F1
#
_entry.id   AF-A0A7S2PMK2-F1
#
_cell.length_a   1.000
_cell.length_b   1.000
_cell.length_c   1.000
_cell.angle_alpha   90.00
_cell.angle_beta   90.00
_cell.angle_gamma   90.00
#
_symmetry.space_group_name_H-M   'P 1'
#
loop_
_entity.id
_entity.type
_entity.pdbx_description
1 polymer ?
#
loop_
_entity_poly.entity_id
_entity_poly.type
_entity_poly.pdbx_seq_one_letter_code
_entity_poly.pdbx_strand_id
1 'polypeptide(L)'
;WKRLDEPAKPAAIERCGPLPLSNPCASSVRVDANNPLGLPTQEFEATHDRLEVRADPSLVAAVRGAKRLGDKLRACDETFDGWVRLADEQGWVCRAPIAMGRGPALLPSSGATALQDALASRDLASTPGRQMFEVLHGGGIEVYREPARDALRLGSRSVGEFILAETQSYHGWVRLADDEGWVPAFGDGGERLLLVVRPDELQLAAPAQLSGPGSAAPDDAEGSAHAATIAEAAKVQAEAAAREDAARRGALRALEAAVGASSAIWCASLEMARSCGVA
;
A
#
# COMPACT_ATOMS: atom_id res chain seq x y z
N TRP A 1 19.84 27.31 35.36
CA TRP A 1 20.77 26.19 35.18
C TRP A 1 20.82 25.40 36.48
N LYS A 2 19.85 24.50 36.68
CA LYS A 2 19.72 23.64 37.86
C LYS A 2 20.30 22.27 37.51
N ARG A 3 21.07 21.71 38.46
CA ARG A 3 21.85 20.46 38.40
C ARG A 3 21.02 19.29 37.87
N LEU A 4 21.57 18.57 36.89
CA LEU A 4 21.00 17.41 36.22
C LEU A 4 21.83 16.14 36.48
N ASP A 5 22.42 16.03 37.69
CA ASP A 5 23.39 14.97 38.03
C ASP A 5 23.01 14.20 39.30
N GLU A 6 21.74 13.87 39.49
CA GLU A 6 21.36 12.89 40.52
C GLU A 6 21.00 11.55 39.86
N PRO A 7 21.79 10.47 40.09
CA PRO A 7 21.48 9.15 39.58
C PRO A 7 20.22 8.61 40.25
N ALA A 8 19.22 8.27 39.44
CA ALA A 8 17.96 7.72 39.90
C ALA A 8 18.19 6.42 40.68
N LYS A 9 17.70 6.40 41.92
CA LYS A 9 17.76 5.24 42.82
C LYS A 9 16.93 4.10 42.21
N PRO A 10 17.51 2.90 41.96
CA PRO A 10 16.75 1.79 41.40
C PRO A 10 15.67 1.35 42.39
N ALA A 11 14.42 1.32 41.91
CA ALA A 11 13.29 0.82 42.68
C ALA A 11 13.44 -0.70 42.92
N ALA A 12 13.06 -1.15 44.12
CA ALA A 12 13.11 -2.55 44.49
C ALA A 12 12.14 -3.37 43.62
N ILE A 13 12.67 -4.36 42.91
CA ILE A 13 11.88 -5.33 42.13
C ILE A 13 11.24 -6.28 43.14
N GLU A 14 9.96 -6.06 43.46
CA GLU A 14 9.18 -7.01 44.24
C GLU A 14 8.96 -8.29 43.42
N ARG A 15 9.40 -9.43 43.98
CA ARG A 15 9.22 -10.75 43.38
C ARG A 15 7.74 -11.11 43.42
N CYS A 16 7.06 -11.07 42.28
CA CYS A 16 5.73 -11.66 42.13
C CYS A 16 5.77 -13.15 42.52
N GLY A 17 4.93 -13.53 43.49
CA GLY A 17 4.78 -14.92 43.92
C GLY A 17 4.20 -15.82 42.82
N PRO A 18 4.37 -17.15 42.93
CA PRO A 18 3.90 -18.11 41.94
C PRO A 18 2.37 -18.13 41.91
N LEU A 19 1.78 -17.69 40.79
CA LEU A 19 0.35 -17.84 40.55
C LEU A 19 0.02 -19.29 40.18
N PRO A 20 -1.06 -19.88 40.71
CA PRO A 20 -1.51 -21.21 40.34
C PRO A 20 -2.09 -21.19 38.91
N LEU A 21 -1.29 -21.65 37.95
CA LEU A 21 -1.73 -21.88 36.57
C LEU A 21 -2.48 -23.22 36.51
N SER A 22 -3.80 -23.18 36.64
CA SER A 22 -4.66 -24.27 36.18
C SER A 22 -4.67 -24.26 34.65
N ASN A 23 -3.91 -25.16 34.02
CA ASN A 23 -3.90 -25.33 32.56
C ASN A 23 -5.25 -25.89 32.08
N PRO A 24 -6.10 -25.12 31.37
CA PRO A 24 -7.16 -25.72 30.59
C PRO A 24 -6.51 -26.58 29.50
N CYS A 25 -7.16 -27.70 29.18
CA CYS A 25 -6.76 -28.71 28.21
C CYS A 25 -6.19 -28.05 26.93
N ALA A 26 -4.86 -27.93 26.85
CA ALA A 26 -4.17 -27.39 25.69
C ALA A 26 -4.23 -28.46 24.60
N SER A 27 -5.28 -28.41 23.78
CA SER A 27 -5.21 -28.93 22.42
C SER A 27 -3.92 -28.39 21.83
N SER A 28 -2.94 -29.28 21.61
CA SER A 28 -1.63 -28.97 21.07
C SER A 28 -1.82 -28.20 19.77
N VAL A 29 -1.76 -26.87 19.86
CA VAL A 29 -1.70 -25.98 18.72
C VAL A 29 -0.34 -26.29 18.11
N ARG A 30 -0.34 -27.12 17.08
CA ARG A 30 0.84 -27.30 16.26
C ARG A 30 1.11 -25.93 15.66
N VAL A 31 2.20 -25.30 16.09
CA VAL A 31 2.67 -24.08 15.45
C VAL A 31 3.04 -24.49 14.03
N ASP A 32 2.21 -24.07 13.08
CA ASP A 32 2.42 -24.37 11.67
C ASP A 32 3.75 -23.71 11.26
N ALA A 33 4.72 -24.52 10.81
CA ALA A 33 6.09 -24.06 10.54
C ALA A 33 6.15 -22.91 9.52
N ASN A 34 5.11 -22.74 8.71
CA ASN A 34 5.00 -21.73 7.66
C ASN A 34 4.14 -20.52 8.06
N ASN A 35 3.52 -20.57 9.23
CA ASN A 35 2.83 -19.47 9.89
C ASN A 35 3.36 -19.29 11.32
N PRO A 36 4.66 -18.91 11.48
CA PRO A 36 5.31 -18.85 12.78
C PRO A 36 4.68 -17.83 13.73
N LEU A 37 3.99 -16.82 13.17
CA LEU A 37 3.29 -15.78 13.93
C LEU A 37 1.86 -16.17 14.31
N GLY A 38 1.38 -17.35 13.89
CA GLY A 38 0.02 -17.80 14.18
C GLY A 38 -1.06 -16.86 13.63
N LEU A 39 -0.79 -16.22 12.49
CA LEU A 39 -1.73 -15.26 11.90
C LEU A 39 -3.04 -15.96 11.54
N PRO A 40 -4.19 -15.26 11.66
CA PRO A 40 -5.45 -15.76 11.12
C PRO A 40 -5.32 -16.19 9.67
N THR A 41 -5.88 -17.35 9.35
CA THR A 41 -5.79 -17.94 8.01
C THR A 41 -7.12 -17.90 7.29
N GLN A 42 -7.09 -17.63 5.99
CA GLN A 42 -8.21 -17.74 5.08
C GLN A 42 -8.19 -19.10 4.36
N GLU A 43 -9.31 -19.81 4.36
CA GLU A 43 -9.47 -21.06 3.60
C GLU A 43 -9.89 -20.80 2.16
N PHE A 44 -9.22 -21.47 1.22
CA PHE A 44 -9.48 -21.46 -0.21
C PHE A 44 -9.69 -22.87 -0.74
N GLU A 45 -10.45 -22.99 -1.81
CA GLU A 45 -10.58 -24.20 -2.62
C GLU A 45 -10.01 -23.94 -4.01
N ALA A 46 -9.15 -24.85 -4.48
CA ALA A 46 -8.55 -24.80 -5.79
C ALA A 46 -9.58 -25.14 -6.88
N THR A 47 -9.74 -24.27 -7.88
CA THR A 47 -10.74 -24.43 -8.96
C THR A 47 -10.18 -24.92 -10.28
N HIS A 48 -8.86 -25.05 -10.38
CA HIS A 48 -8.19 -25.50 -11.60
C HIS A 48 -7.56 -26.89 -11.37
N ASP A 49 -7.49 -27.68 -12.44
CA ASP A 49 -6.92 -29.04 -12.42
C ASP A 49 -5.52 -29.10 -11.82
N ARG A 50 -4.73 -28.04 -12.03
CA ARG A 50 -3.37 -27.91 -11.52
C ARG A 50 -3.04 -26.45 -11.21
N LEU A 51 -2.69 -26.19 -9.95
CA LEU A 51 -2.12 -24.92 -9.49
C LEU A 51 -0.68 -25.17 -9.05
N GLU A 52 0.25 -24.34 -9.49
CA GLU A 52 1.65 -24.46 -9.11
C GLU A 52 1.90 -23.69 -7.81
N VAL A 53 2.55 -24.36 -6.85
CA VAL A 53 3.04 -23.73 -5.63
C VAL A 53 4.48 -23.28 -5.90
N ARG A 54 4.74 -21.98 -5.78
CA ARG A 54 6.01 -21.36 -6.16
C ARG A 54 6.78 -20.84 -4.96
N ALA A 55 8.11 -20.75 -5.10
CA ALA A 55 8.98 -20.27 -4.04
C ALA A 55 8.73 -18.80 -3.66
N ASP A 56 8.44 -17.98 -4.67
CA ASP A 56 8.23 -16.53 -4.56
C ASP A 56 6.94 -16.16 -5.32
N PRO A 57 6.32 -14.98 -5.03
CA PRO A 57 5.10 -14.53 -5.70
C PRO A 57 5.39 -14.02 -7.12
N SER A 58 5.83 -14.93 -8.00
CA SER A 58 6.21 -14.62 -9.37
C SER A 58 6.05 -15.81 -10.31
N LEU A 59 5.64 -15.54 -11.55
CA LEU A 59 5.49 -16.56 -12.60
C LEU A 59 6.82 -17.20 -13.03
N VAL A 60 7.96 -16.56 -12.73
CA VAL A 60 9.29 -17.10 -13.05
C VAL A 60 9.94 -17.81 -11.87
N ALA A 61 9.33 -17.76 -10.67
CA ALA A 61 9.87 -18.40 -9.48
C ALA A 61 9.83 -19.93 -9.58
N ALA A 62 10.78 -20.60 -8.93
CA ALA A 62 10.86 -22.06 -8.96
C ALA A 62 9.57 -22.71 -8.42
N VAL A 63 9.07 -23.73 -9.13
CA VAL A 63 7.91 -24.52 -8.70
C VAL A 63 8.36 -25.48 -7.60
N ARG A 64 7.77 -25.36 -6.41
CA ARG A 64 8.01 -26.22 -5.25
C ARG A 64 7.04 -27.38 -5.15
N GLY A 65 5.84 -27.22 -5.71
CA GLY A 65 4.79 -28.22 -5.63
C GLY A 65 3.62 -27.89 -6.54
N ALA A 66 2.54 -28.65 -6.39
CA ALA A 66 1.29 -28.36 -7.08
C ALA A 66 0.07 -28.79 -6.25
N LYS A 67 -1.03 -28.06 -6.44
CA LYS A 67 -2.36 -28.36 -5.93
C LYS A 67 -3.28 -28.76 -7.07
N ARG A 68 -4.31 -29.52 -6.75
CA ARG A 68 -5.29 -30.04 -7.70
C ARG A 68 -6.66 -29.43 -7.44
N LEU A 69 -7.54 -29.57 -8.43
CA LEU A 69 -8.95 -29.20 -8.32
C LEU A 69 -9.58 -29.80 -7.06
N GLY A 70 -10.24 -28.97 -6.26
CA GLY A 70 -10.90 -29.35 -5.00
C GLY A 70 -9.98 -29.39 -3.77
N ASP A 71 -8.67 -29.19 -3.93
CA ASP A 71 -7.77 -29.09 -2.78
C ASP A 71 -8.13 -27.88 -1.91
N LYS A 72 -8.21 -28.09 -0.60
CA LYS A 72 -8.38 -27.02 0.39
C LYS A 72 -7.03 -26.50 0.84
N LEU A 73 -6.91 -25.18 0.89
CA LEU A 73 -5.68 -24.47 1.18
C LEU A 73 -5.94 -23.43 2.27
N ARG A 74 -5.00 -23.27 3.20
CA ARG A 74 -5.02 -22.17 4.16
C ARG A 74 -3.96 -21.16 3.79
N ALA A 75 -4.31 -19.89 3.84
CA ALA A 75 -3.42 -18.79 3.51
C ALA A 75 -3.37 -17.74 4.60
N CYS A 76 -2.23 -17.10 4.79
CA CYS A 76 -2.02 -16.11 5.85
C CYS A 76 -1.88 -14.67 5.32
N ASP A 77 -1.30 -14.50 4.13
CA ASP A 77 -1.15 -13.21 3.48
C ASP A 77 -1.34 -13.33 1.95
N GLU A 78 -1.64 -12.20 1.32
CA GLU A 78 -1.71 -12.06 -0.14
C GLU A 78 -1.01 -10.79 -0.61
N THR A 79 -0.37 -10.87 -1.77
CA THR A 79 0.11 -9.69 -2.49
C THR A 79 -1.05 -8.99 -3.20
N PHE A 80 -0.85 -7.71 -3.53
CA PHE A 80 -1.88 -6.93 -4.22
C PHE A 80 -2.11 -7.37 -5.67
N ASP A 81 -1.16 -8.05 -6.29
CA ASP A 81 -1.28 -8.67 -7.62
C ASP A 81 -1.82 -10.11 -7.59
N GLY A 82 -2.30 -10.56 -6.42
CA GLY A 82 -3.09 -11.79 -6.30
C GLY A 82 -2.29 -13.06 -6.09
N TRP A 83 -1.07 -12.99 -5.56
CA TRP A 83 -0.38 -14.16 -5.03
C TRP A 83 -0.77 -14.39 -3.58
N VAL A 84 -1.06 -15.62 -3.24
CA VAL A 84 -1.53 -16.04 -1.92
C VAL A 84 -0.48 -16.95 -1.30
N ARG A 85 0.00 -16.60 -0.11
CA ARG A 85 0.97 -17.41 0.63
C ARG A 85 0.29 -18.48 1.45
N LEU A 86 0.79 -19.70 1.33
CA LEU A 86 0.23 -20.85 2.04
C LEU A 86 0.70 -20.88 3.50
N ALA A 87 -0.22 -21.17 4.42
CA ALA A 87 0.03 -21.26 5.85
C ALA A 87 0.51 -22.66 6.27
N ASP A 88 0.10 -23.71 5.55
CA ASP A 88 0.42 -25.10 5.89
C ASP A 88 1.71 -25.61 5.20
N GLU A 89 2.17 -24.95 4.13
CA GLU A 89 3.40 -25.30 3.39
C GLU A 89 4.13 -24.06 2.89
N GLN A 90 5.41 -24.18 2.54
CA GLN A 90 6.15 -23.05 1.98
C GLN A 90 5.81 -22.83 0.51
N GLY A 91 5.22 -21.67 0.21
CA GLY A 91 5.15 -21.14 -1.13
C GLY A 91 3.94 -20.27 -1.39
N TRP A 92 3.80 -19.89 -2.65
CA TRP A 92 2.81 -18.96 -3.16
C TRP A 92 1.99 -19.61 -4.27
N VAL A 93 0.71 -19.31 -4.32
CA VAL A 93 -0.21 -19.72 -5.39
C VAL A 93 -0.89 -18.48 -5.96
N CYS A 94 -0.98 -18.39 -7.29
CA CYS A 94 -1.68 -17.29 -7.94
C CYS A 94 -3.21 -17.49 -7.84
N ARG A 95 -3.91 -16.53 -7.22
CA ARG A 95 -5.37 -16.53 -7.02
C ARG A 95 -6.15 -16.27 -8.30
N ALA A 96 -5.63 -15.44 -9.19
CA ALA A 96 -6.27 -15.10 -10.45
C ALA A 96 -5.19 -14.88 -11.52
N PRO A 97 -4.88 -15.87 -12.37
CA PRO A 97 -3.96 -15.66 -13.48
C PRO A 97 -4.63 -14.73 -14.51
N ILE A 98 -4.48 -13.41 -14.33
CA ILE A 98 -5.05 -12.34 -15.18
C ILE A 98 -4.79 -12.64 -16.66
N ALA A 99 -3.61 -13.21 -16.97
CA ALA A 99 -3.16 -13.49 -18.31
C ALA A 99 -3.93 -14.59 -19.07
N MET A 100 -4.71 -15.46 -18.41
CA MET A 100 -5.26 -16.65 -19.07
C MET A 100 -6.76 -16.59 -19.42
N GLY A 101 -7.47 -15.53 -19.05
CA GLY A 101 -8.93 -15.41 -19.29
C GLY A 101 -9.75 -16.55 -18.66
N ARG A 102 -9.16 -17.33 -17.76
CA ARG A 102 -9.83 -18.33 -16.95
C ARG A 102 -10.35 -17.64 -15.69
N GLY A 103 -11.42 -18.19 -15.10
CA GLY A 103 -11.95 -17.70 -13.83
C GLY A 103 -10.91 -17.72 -12.69
N PRO A 104 -11.27 -17.27 -11.49
CA PRO A 104 -10.35 -17.27 -10.35
C PRO A 104 -9.85 -18.69 -10.07
N ALA A 105 -8.54 -18.83 -9.86
CA ALA A 105 -7.85 -20.08 -9.55
C ALA A 105 -8.11 -20.58 -8.13
N LEU A 106 -8.42 -19.64 -7.22
CA LEU A 106 -8.79 -19.93 -5.84
C LEU A 106 -10.12 -19.27 -5.53
N LEU A 107 -11.04 -20.04 -4.94
CA LEU A 107 -12.28 -19.52 -4.38
C LEU A 107 -12.21 -19.59 -2.86
N PRO A 108 -12.61 -18.52 -2.14
CA PRO A 108 -12.78 -18.60 -0.69
C PRO A 108 -13.77 -19.71 -0.34
N SER A 109 -13.45 -20.54 0.65
CA SER A 109 -14.37 -21.58 1.13
C SER A 109 -15.65 -20.94 1.70
N SER A 110 -16.80 -21.60 1.52
CA SER A 110 -18.09 -21.09 2.01
C SER A 110 -18.04 -20.83 3.52
N GLY A 111 -18.34 -19.59 3.93
CA GLY A 111 -18.30 -19.14 5.33
C GLY A 111 -17.13 -18.23 5.69
N ALA A 112 -16.15 -18.08 4.79
CA ALA A 112 -14.96 -17.26 5.06
C ALA A 112 -15.08 -15.80 4.56
N THR A 113 -16.30 -15.32 4.31
CA THR A 113 -16.56 -13.94 3.88
C THR A 113 -16.13 -12.90 4.94
N ALA A 114 -16.22 -13.23 6.22
CA ALA A 114 -15.90 -12.29 7.30
C ALA A 114 -14.45 -11.78 7.27
N LEU A 115 -13.49 -12.60 6.80
CA LEU A 115 -12.09 -12.20 6.70
C LEU A 115 -11.80 -11.34 5.46
N GLN A 116 -12.62 -11.44 4.42
CA GLN A 116 -12.49 -10.57 3.25
C GLN A 116 -12.83 -9.13 3.57
N ASP A 117 -13.72 -8.92 4.54
CA ASP A 117 -14.07 -7.58 4.98
C ASP A 117 -12.93 -6.88 5.72
N ALA A 118 -12.00 -7.65 6.28
CA ALA A 118 -10.81 -7.16 6.97
C ALA A 118 -9.65 -6.84 6.02
N LEU A 119 -9.74 -7.10 4.71
CA LEU A 119 -8.66 -6.77 3.78
C LEU A 119 -8.54 -5.25 3.58
N ALA A 120 -7.30 -4.76 3.55
CA ALA A 120 -7.02 -3.34 3.33
C ALA A 120 -7.45 -2.90 1.92
N SER A 121 -7.15 -3.72 0.91
CA SER A 121 -7.66 -3.62 -0.45
C SER A 121 -8.41 -4.91 -0.82
N ARG A 122 -9.67 -4.80 -1.23
CA ARG A 122 -10.43 -5.96 -1.74
C ARG A 122 -10.13 -6.25 -3.20
N ASP A 123 -9.78 -5.19 -3.92
CA ASP A 123 -9.49 -5.26 -5.35
C ASP A 123 -8.01 -5.59 -5.54
N LEU A 124 -7.75 -6.50 -6.48
CA LEU A 124 -6.41 -6.78 -6.95
C LEU A 124 -5.93 -5.61 -7.81
N ALA A 125 -4.65 -5.27 -7.67
CA ALA A 125 -4.00 -4.30 -8.52
C ALA A 125 -3.97 -4.80 -9.97
N SER A 126 -4.27 -3.91 -10.92
CA SER A 126 -4.16 -4.19 -12.35
C SER A 126 -2.71 -4.33 -12.79
N THR A 127 -1.80 -3.61 -12.13
CA THR A 127 -0.36 -3.66 -12.37
C THR A 127 0.31 -4.50 -11.29
N PRO A 128 1.16 -5.47 -11.66
CA PRO A 128 1.98 -6.20 -10.71
C PRO A 128 2.84 -5.26 -9.85
N GLY A 129 2.97 -5.57 -8.56
CA GLY A 129 3.91 -4.89 -7.66
C GLY A 129 3.26 -4.24 -6.43
N ARG A 130 3.90 -3.15 -5.98
CA ARG A 130 3.56 -2.44 -4.75
C ARG A 130 2.25 -1.67 -4.91
N GLN A 131 1.44 -1.65 -3.86
CA GLN A 131 0.24 -0.82 -3.78
C GLN A 131 0.52 0.41 -2.91
N MET A 132 0.07 1.58 -3.38
CA MET A 132 0.16 2.81 -2.63
C MET A 132 -1.09 3.03 -1.78
N PHE A 133 -0.88 3.51 -0.55
CA PHE A 133 -1.91 3.87 0.40
C PHE A 133 -1.69 5.28 0.93
N GLU A 134 -2.76 6.01 1.19
CA GLU A 134 -2.75 7.27 1.94
C GLU A 134 -3.21 7.02 3.38
N VAL A 135 -2.51 7.61 4.35
CA VAL A 135 -2.86 7.53 5.76
C VAL A 135 -4.01 8.49 6.09
N LEU A 136 -5.14 7.96 6.53
CA LEU A 136 -6.34 8.74 6.83
C LEU A 136 -6.48 9.16 8.30
N HIS A 137 -5.86 8.42 9.23
CA HIS A 137 -6.09 8.64 10.65
C HIS A 137 -5.47 9.96 11.12
N GLY A 138 -6.27 10.83 11.73
CA GLY A 138 -5.83 12.18 12.14
C GLY A 138 -4.67 12.20 13.15
N GLY A 139 -4.54 11.16 13.97
CA GLY A 139 -3.40 10.97 14.88
C GLY A 139 -2.16 10.33 14.23
N GLY A 140 -2.20 10.03 12.92
CA GLY A 140 -1.23 9.18 12.25
C GLY A 140 -1.47 7.69 12.53
N ILE A 141 -0.56 6.84 12.06
CA ILE A 141 -0.60 5.39 12.32
C ILE A 141 0.75 4.92 12.84
N GLU A 142 0.74 3.91 13.71
CA GLU A 142 1.95 3.29 14.21
C GLU A 142 2.42 2.18 13.27
N VAL A 143 3.73 2.06 13.13
CA VAL A 143 4.39 0.99 12.35
C VAL A 143 4.97 -0.01 13.33
N TYR A 144 4.69 -1.29 13.11
CA TYR A 144 5.07 -2.39 13.99
C TYR A 144 5.99 -3.38 13.28
N ARG A 145 6.81 -4.09 14.05
CA ARG A 145 7.70 -5.13 13.51
C ARG A 145 6.94 -6.36 13.00
N GLU A 146 5.83 -6.69 13.64
CA GLU A 146 4.97 -7.84 13.36
C GLU A 146 3.52 -7.35 13.28
N PRO A 147 2.60 -8.06 12.59
CA PRO A 147 1.20 -7.68 12.45
C PRO A 147 0.38 -7.99 13.71
N ALA A 148 0.83 -7.43 14.84
CA ALA A 148 0.21 -7.52 16.15
C ALA A 148 0.36 -6.18 16.89
N ARG A 149 -0.67 -5.78 17.64
CA ARG A 149 -0.73 -4.46 18.30
C ARG A 149 0.22 -4.31 19.49
N ASP A 150 0.64 -5.43 20.06
CA ASP A 150 1.61 -5.54 21.15
C ASP A 150 3.04 -5.77 20.63
N ALA A 151 3.24 -5.84 19.32
CA ALA A 151 4.56 -5.97 18.72
C ALA A 151 5.42 -4.72 18.92
N LEU A 152 6.73 -4.86 18.71
CA LEU A 152 7.67 -3.75 18.78
C LEU A 152 7.28 -2.64 17.79
N ARG A 153 6.98 -1.44 18.31
CA ARG A 153 6.75 -0.24 17.50
C ARG A 153 8.07 0.24 16.88
N LEU A 154 8.12 0.29 15.56
CA LEU A 154 9.25 0.75 14.76
C LEU A 154 9.20 2.25 14.49
N GLY A 155 7.99 2.82 14.40
CA GLY A 155 7.82 4.24 14.12
C GLY A 155 6.35 4.64 13.95
N SER A 156 6.13 5.73 13.24
CA SER A 156 4.80 6.22 12.89
C SER A 156 4.78 6.83 11.48
N ARG A 157 3.58 6.97 10.92
CA ARG A 157 3.30 7.68 9.67
C ARG A 157 2.23 8.73 9.92
N SER A 158 2.36 9.89 9.29
CA SER A 158 1.47 11.03 9.51
C SER A 158 0.23 10.96 8.63
N VAL A 159 -0.84 11.66 9.00
CA VAL A 159 -2.02 11.83 8.15
C VAL A 159 -1.64 12.48 6.80
N GLY A 160 -2.23 11.99 5.71
CA GLY A 160 -1.91 12.42 4.34
C GLY A 160 -0.58 11.90 3.80
N GLU A 161 0.19 11.14 4.59
CA GLU A 161 1.40 10.48 4.12
C GLU A 161 1.04 9.32 3.19
N PHE A 162 1.82 9.15 2.13
CA PHE A 162 1.69 8.03 1.21
C PHE A 162 2.70 6.95 1.57
N ILE A 163 2.24 5.71 1.69
CA ILE A 163 3.05 4.54 1.99
C ILE A 163 2.92 3.51 0.88
N LEU A 164 4.02 2.79 0.61
CA LEU A 164 4.03 1.68 -0.33
C LEU A 164 3.98 0.36 0.44
N ALA A 165 3.19 -0.57 -0.05
CA ALA A 165 3.00 -1.87 0.57
C ALA A 165 3.13 -3.00 -0.46
N GLU A 166 3.59 -4.16 0.01
CA GLU A 166 3.82 -5.34 -0.85
C GLU A 166 2.77 -6.42 -0.63
N THR A 167 2.33 -6.61 0.62
CA THR A 167 1.36 -7.65 1.00
C THR A 167 0.36 -7.13 2.01
N GLN A 168 -0.75 -7.84 2.13
CA GLN A 168 -1.74 -7.66 3.18
C GLN A 168 -2.11 -9.02 3.79
N SER A 169 -2.52 -9.01 5.04
CA SER A 169 -3.00 -10.19 5.76
C SER A 169 -4.53 -10.20 5.86
N TYR A 170 -5.09 -11.38 6.08
CA TYR A 170 -6.55 -11.57 6.18
C TYR A 170 -7.17 -11.04 7.49
N HIS A 171 -6.37 -10.45 8.38
CA HIS A 171 -6.81 -9.79 9.62
C HIS A 171 -6.52 -8.28 9.63
N GLY A 172 -6.37 -7.69 8.45
CA GLY A 172 -6.34 -6.23 8.29
C GLY A 172 -5.02 -5.57 8.61
N TRP A 173 -3.91 -6.27 8.40
CA TRP A 173 -2.57 -5.67 8.41
C TRP A 173 -1.97 -5.59 7.03
N VAL A 174 -1.26 -4.51 6.78
CA VAL A 174 -0.53 -4.24 5.54
C VAL A 174 0.95 -4.24 5.82
N ARG A 175 1.72 -5.02 5.07
CA ARG A 175 3.18 -5.02 5.13
C ARG A 175 3.73 -3.92 4.24
N LEU A 176 4.46 -3.00 4.83
CA LEU A 176 5.17 -1.95 4.11
C LEU A 176 6.27 -2.56 3.23
N ALA A 177 6.56 -1.88 2.12
CA ALA A 177 7.68 -2.20 1.27
C ALA A 177 9.03 -2.06 2.00
N ASP A 178 10.08 -2.65 1.42
CA ASP A 178 11.46 -2.51 1.91
C ASP A 178 11.66 -2.95 3.38
N ASP A 179 10.80 -3.87 3.84
CA ASP A 179 10.78 -4.42 5.20
C ASP A 179 10.63 -3.37 6.32
N GLU A 180 9.95 -2.26 6.03
CA GLU A 180 9.73 -1.18 7.00
C GLU A 180 8.77 -1.53 8.14
N GLY A 181 8.05 -2.66 8.03
CA GLY A 181 7.17 -3.19 9.07
C GLY A 181 5.73 -3.41 8.61
N TRP A 182 4.83 -3.37 9.57
CA TRP A 182 3.40 -3.63 9.41
C TRP A 182 2.58 -2.48 9.97
N VAL A 183 1.49 -2.17 9.29
CA VAL A 183 0.52 -1.16 9.74
C VAL A 183 -0.89 -1.76 9.75
N PRO A 184 -1.74 -1.41 10.73
CA PRO A 184 -3.14 -1.79 10.71
C PRO A 184 -3.89 -0.98 9.64
N ALA A 185 -4.72 -1.65 8.85
CA ALA A 185 -5.61 -1.02 7.88
C ALA A 185 -6.90 -0.47 8.53
N PHE A 186 -7.25 -1.00 9.71
CA PHE A 186 -8.45 -0.65 10.45
C PHE A 186 -8.13 -0.40 11.94
N GLY A 187 -8.80 0.57 12.54
CA GLY A 187 -8.71 0.83 13.97
C GLY A 187 -9.56 -0.11 14.81
N ASP A 188 -9.55 0.07 16.13
CA ASP A 188 -10.35 -0.78 17.06
C ASP A 188 -11.86 -0.65 16.84
N GLY A 189 -12.32 0.49 16.33
CA GLY A 189 -13.72 0.73 16.00
C GLY A 189 -14.12 0.25 14.61
N GLY A 190 -13.21 -0.38 13.86
CA GLY A 190 -13.41 -0.77 12.46
C GLY A 190 -13.32 0.39 11.48
N GLU A 191 -12.93 1.59 11.94
CA GLU A 191 -12.67 2.71 11.05
C GLU A 191 -11.45 2.44 10.16
N ARG A 192 -11.53 2.86 8.90
CA ARG A 192 -10.45 2.66 7.94
C ARG A 192 -9.32 3.65 8.20
N LEU A 193 -8.10 3.14 8.36
CA LEU A 193 -6.89 3.94 8.60
C LEU A 193 -6.11 4.22 7.32
N LEU A 194 -6.31 3.42 6.27
CA LEU A 194 -5.61 3.49 5.00
C LEU A 194 -6.58 3.59 3.82
N LEU A 195 -6.34 4.52 2.91
CA LEU A 195 -7.03 4.60 1.62
C LEU A 195 -6.14 4.03 0.52
N VAL A 196 -6.65 3.07 -0.26
CA VAL A 196 -5.95 2.60 -1.46
C VAL A 196 -5.94 3.73 -2.48
N VAL A 197 -4.76 4.11 -2.97
CA VAL A 197 -4.61 5.14 -3.99
C VAL A 197 -4.25 4.45 -5.31
N ARG A 198 -5.14 4.53 -6.30
CA ARG A 198 -4.83 3.98 -7.63
C ARG A 198 -4.03 5.00 -8.43
N PRO A 199 -2.91 4.63 -9.05
CA PRO A 199 -2.14 5.54 -9.90
C PRO A 199 -2.99 6.19 -11.01
N ASP A 200 -3.96 5.44 -11.55
CA ASP A 200 -4.90 5.94 -12.56
C ASP A 200 -5.83 7.04 -12.01
N GLU A 201 -6.13 7.03 -10.71
CA GLU A 201 -6.94 8.05 -10.03
C GLU A 201 -6.12 9.29 -9.68
N LEU A 202 -4.80 9.15 -9.52
CA LEU A 202 -3.87 10.27 -9.36
C LEU A 202 -3.63 11.07 -10.64
N GLN A 203 -4.17 10.61 -11.77
CA GLN A 203 -4.38 11.46 -12.94
C GLN A 203 -5.52 12.45 -12.66
N LEU A 204 -5.36 13.23 -11.59
CA LEU A 204 -6.14 14.40 -11.26
C LEU A 204 -6.28 15.22 -12.54
N ALA A 205 -7.53 15.26 -12.99
CA ALA A 205 -8.08 16.11 -14.04
C ALA A 205 -7.09 17.20 -14.43
N ALA A 206 -6.38 16.99 -15.54
CA ALA A 206 -5.78 18.11 -16.24
C ALA A 206 -6.89 19.18 -16.31
N PRO A 207 -6.66 20.40 -15.81
CA PRO A 207 -7.72 21.39 -15.69
C PRO A 207 -8.39 21.43 -17.04
N ALA A 208 -9.66 21.00 -17.09
CA ALA A 208 -10.40 20.92 -18.33
C ALA A 208 -10.26 22.30 -18.95
N GLN A 209 -9.44 22.40 -19.99
CA GLN A 209 -9.20 23.66 -20.67
C GLN A 209 -10.57 24.03 -21.20
N LEU A 210 -11.26 24.90 -20.47
CA LEU A 210 -12.52 25.51 -20.85
C LEU A 210 -12.23 26.21 -22.16
N SER A 211 -12.39 25.47 -23.26
CA SER A 211 -12.44 26.01 -24.59
C SER A 211 -13.67 26.90 -24.59
N GLY A 212 -13.43 28.19 -24.35
CA GLY A 212 -14.47 29.18 -24.23
C GLY A 212 -15.37 29.16 -25.47
N PRO A 213 -16.70 29.08 -25.31
CA PRO A 213 -17.60 29.20 -26.43
C PRO A 213 -17.56 30.63 -26.97
N GLY A 214 -17.28 30.75 -28.27
CA GLY A 214 -17.78 31.81 -29.14
C GLY A 214 -17.48 33.25 -28.72
N SER A 215 -16.32 33.76 -29.15
CA SER A 215 -16.13 35.19 -29.32
C SER A 215 -17.10 35.69 -30.40
N ALA A 216 -18.21 36.28 -29.98
CA ALA A 216 -19.05 37.13 -30.83
C ALA A 216 -18.32 38.47 -31.00
N ALA A 217 -18.02 38.81 -32.24
CA ALA A 217 -17.33 40.04 -32.62
C ALA A 217 -18.16 41.29 -32.23
N PRO A 218 -17.55 42.26 -31.52
CA PRO A 218 -17.97 43.65 -31.62
C PRO A 218 -17.07 44.36 -32.64
N ASP A 219 -17.70 44.82 -33.73
CA ASP A 219 -17.25 46.01 -34.45
C ASP A 219 -17.17 47.16 -33.43
N ASP A 220 -16.00 47.80 -33.30
CA ASP A 220 -15.88 49.26 -33.32
C ASP A 220 -14.41 49.69 -33.14
N ALA A 221 -13.97 50.49 -34.10
CA ALA A 221 -12.59 50.87 -34.36
C ALA A 221 -12.12 52.04 -33.48
N GLU A 222 -11.86 51.82 -32.19
CA GLU A 222 -11.20 52.81 -31.32
C GLU A 222 -10.28 52.22 -30.21
N GLY A 223 -9.79 50.99 -30.38
CA GLY A 223 -9.07 50.23 -29.33
C GLY A 223 -7.59 49.88 -29.57
N SER A 224 -6.86 50.59 -30.42
CA SER A 224 -5.50 50.19 -30.89
C SER A 224 -4.44 50.05 -29.77
N ALA A 225 -4.52 50.85 -28.70
CA ALA A 225 -3.55 50.76 -27.60
C ALA A 225 -3.84 49.62 -26.62
N HIS A 226 -5.09 49.22 -26.43
CA HIS A 226 -5.46 48.18 -25.46
C HIS A 226 -5.20 46.76 -26.01
N ALA A 227 -5.32 46.58 -27.32
CA ALA A 227 -5.01 45.32 -28.00
C ALA A 227 -3.52 44.92 -27.86
N ALA A 228 -2.60 45.89 -27.90
CA ALA A 228 -1.17 45.62 -27.70
C ALA A 228 -0.85 45.15 -26.26
N THR A 229 -1.54 45.70 -25.25
CA THR A 229 -1.37 45.28 -23.85
C THR A 229 -1.91 43.87 -23.61
N ILE A 230 -3.03 43.51 -24.23
CA ILE A 230 -3.60 42.16 -24.13
C ILE A 230 -2.68 41.12 -24.81
N ALA A 231 -2.10 41.46 -25.97
CA ALA A 231 -1.17 40.58 -26.68
C ALA A 231 0.13 40.31 -25.88
N GLU A 232 0.69 41.34 -25.25
CA GLU A 232 1.90 41.18 -24.42
C GLU A 232 1.60 40.37 -23.14
N ALA A 233 0.46 40.60 -22.49
CA ALA A 233 0.04 39.82 -21.33
C ALA A 233 -0.17 38.33 -21.67
N ALA A 234 -0.78 38.03 -22.83
CA ALA A 234 -0.97 36.67 -23.31
C ALA A 234 0.37 35.97 -23.61
N LYS A 235 1.35 36.70 -24.17
CA LYS A 235 2.69 36.18 -24.41
C LYS A 235 3.41 35.84 -23.10
N VAL A 236 3.35 36.72 -22.10
CA VAL A 236 3.95 36.47 -20.77
C VAL A 236 3.32 35.25 -20.09
N GLN A 237 1.99 35.10 -20.19
CA GLN A 237 1.29 33.93 -19.66
C GLN A 237 1.69 32.63 -20.40
N ALA A 238 1.81 32.67 -21.73
CA ALA A 238 2.24 31.52 -22.51
C ALA A 238 3.69 31.10 -22.19
N GLU A 239 4.60 32.06 -22.01
CA GLU A 239 5.98 31.78 -21.59
C GLU A 239 6.06 31.22 -20.16
N ALA A 240 5.22 31.71 -19.24
CA ALA A 240 5.14 31.17 -17.88
C ALA A 240 4.63 29.73 -17.87
N ALA A 241 3.54 29.44 -18.60
CA ALA A 241 3.00 28.09 -18.73
C ALA A 241 4.00 27.12 -19.38
N ALA A 242 4.73 27.57 -20.41
CA ALA A 242 5.77 26.75 -21.05
C ALA A 242 6.94 26.42 -20.11
N ARG A 243 7.33 27.36 -19.22
CA ARG A 243 8.37 27.11 -18.20
C ARG A 243 7.90 26.11 -17.15
N GLU A 244 6.67 26.24 -16.68
CA GLU A 244 6.09 25.31 -15.70
C GLU A 244 5.99 23.89 -16.27
N ASP A 245 5.49 23.75 -17.49
CA ASP A 245 5.40 22.46 -18.20
C ASP A 245 6.79 21.84 -18.48
N ALA A 246 7.79 22.66 -18.80
CA ALA A 246 9.18 22.20 -18.91
C ALA A 246 9.75 21.70 -17.58
N ALA A 247 9.48 22.40 -16.47
CA ALA A 247 9.90 22.00 -15.13
C ALA A 247 9.24 20.67 -14.72
N ARG A 248 7.92 20.55 -14.97
CA ARG A 248 7.14 19.33 -14.71
C ARG A 248 7.70 18.12 -15.46
N ARG A 249 8.01 18.26 -16.76
CA ARG A 249 8.66 17.19 -17.55
C ARG A 249 10.05 16.83 -17.03
N GLY A 250 10.82 17.82 -16.58
CA GLY A 250 12.14 17.58 -15.99
C GLY A 250 12.04 16.73 -14.72
N ALA A 251 11.10 17.06 -13.85
CA ALA A 251 10.90 16.34 -12.59
C ALA A 251 10.39 14.90 -12.82
N LEU A 252 9.50 14.68 -13.79
CA LEU A 252 9.06 13.33 -14.18
C LEU A 252 10.23 12.45 -14.65
N ARG A 253 11.12 12.97 -15.50
CA ARG A 253 12.32 12.23 -15.92
C ARG A 253 13.25 11.92 -14.75
N ALA A 254 13.36 12.81 -13.77
CA ALA A 254 14.15 12.57 -12.56
C ALA A 254 13.53 11.48 -11.68
N LEU A 255 12.19 11.39 -11.61
CA LEU A 255 11.47 10.34 -10.91
C LEU A 255 11.66 8.98 -11.62
N GLU A 256 11.48 8.93 -12.94
CA GLU A 256 11.70 7.72 -13.76
C GLU A 256 13.13 7.20 -13.62
N ALA A 257 14.14 8.10 -13.65
CA ALA A 257 15.54 7.73 -13.46
C ALA A 257 15.85 7.25 -12.02
N ALA A 258 15.03 7.61 -11.03
CA ALA A 258 15.17 7.18 -9.65
C ALA A 258 14.50 5.83 -9.38
N VAL A 259 13.76 5.26 -10.34
CA VAL A 259 13.21 3.91 -10.22
C VAL A 259 14.37 2.90 -10.18
N GLY A 260 14.56 2.26 -9.03
CA GLY A 260 15.70 1.37 -8.77
C GLY A 260 16.93 2.05 -8.14
N ALA A 261 16.86 3.35 -7.86
CA ALA A 261 17.86 4.03 -7.04
C ALA A 261 17.63 3.77 -5.53
N SER A 262 18.54 4.25 -4.69
CA SER A 262 18.35 4.17 -3.24
C SER A 262 17.14 5.00 -2.79
N SER A 263 16.52 4.59 -1.67
CA SER A 263 15.35 5.26 -1.08
C SER A 263 15.54 6.78 -0.93
N ALA A 264 16.73 7.22 -0.50
CA ALA A 264 17.04 8.65 -0.37
C ALA A 264 16.97 9.43 -1.70
N ILE A 265 17.41 8.82 -2.81
CA ILE A 265 17.36 9.44 -4.14
C ILE A 265 15.91 9.48 -4.64
N TRP A 266 15.15 8.41 -4.40
CA TRP A 266 13.74 8.35 -4.77
C TRP A 266 12.92 9.41 -4.02
N CYS A 267 13.11 9.56 -2.70
CA CYS A 267 12.43 10.59 -1.91
C CYS A 267 12.78 12.01 -2.37
N ALA A 268 14.06 12.31 -2.66
CA ALA A 268 14.45 13.62 -3.17
C ALA A 268 13.84 13.93 -4.55
N SER A 269 13.79 12.93 -5.44
CA SER A 269 13.10 13.06 -6.74
C SER A 269 11.60 13.26 -6.57
N LEU A 270 10.96 12.60 -5.61
CA LEU A 270 9.54 12.74 -5.30
C LEU A 270 9.21 14.14 -4.76
N GLU A 271 10.02 14.68 -3.84
CA GLU A 271 9.86 16.05 -3.32
C GLU A 271 10.03 17.09 -4.43
N MET A 272 11.01 16.91 -5.31
CA MET A 272 11.21 17.78 -6.48
C MET A 272 9.99 17.73 -7.40
N ALA A 273 9.49 16.54 -7.71
CA ALA A 273 8.28 16.33 -8.51
C ALA A 273 7.07 17.07 -7.91
N ARG A 274 6.84 16.94 -6.60
CA ARG A 274 5.78 17.67 -5.89
C ARG A 274 5.94 19.19 -5.98
N SER A 275 7.14 19.71 -5.81
CA SER A 275 7.42 21.15 -5.93
C SER A 275 7.14 21.71 -7.34
N CYS A 276 7.16 20.84 -8.36
CA CYS A 276 6.84 21.17 -9.74
C CYS A 276 5.39 20.84 -10.13
N GLY A 277 4.51 20.56 -9.17
CA GLY A 277 3.11 20.23 -9.43
C GLY A 277 2.91 18.87 -10.12
N VAL A 278 3.90 17.99 -10.05
CA VAL A 278 3.72 16.57 -10.37
C VAL A 278 3.12 15.92 -9.13
N ALA A 279 1.83 15.62 -9.21
CA ALA A 279 1.10 14.88 -8.18
C ALA A 279 1.44 13.38 -8.23
#